data_AF-A0A927XLP5-F1
#
_entry.id   AF-A0A927XLP5-F1
#
_cell.length_a   1.000
_cell.length_b   1.000
_cell.length_c   1.000
_cell.angle_alpha   90.00
_cell.angle_beta   90.00
_cell.angle_gamma   90.00
#
_symmetry.space_group_name_H-M   'P 1'
#
loop_
_entity.id
_entity.type
_entity.pdbx_description
1 polymer ?
#
loop_
_entity_poly.entity_id
_entity_poly.type
_entity_poly.pdbx_seq_one_letter_code
_entity_poly.pdbx_strand_id
1 'polypeptide(L)'
;MKKFKRTLSLLLCLIMVACLVPTTVFAEGSEPEKYDVWVAGTQVTSANAGNILGDGAASYDAATNTLTVSKNITAPGYCIQVKTTEEFTLDIDGDVTISSKGNYAIFNEGSDKLTVTGDNLTIDSHFGIHSGKGSVDMTANEVVIKSAGNAIYAFKDITIDCDTLDIVGEECVYSAASSIDMTVDEVTIEAENRAIYAYAGVTIDCGTLDINGKYGIYVNDGSLDLTADEVDIEADLAIRTNRHNVTIDCNKFNSAGDGGVYAYLGSIIIENGTFDIRSTYTGENEENSYAIFYDNDFTYPSGSVVTAATEVDGTFEAYNESKKHSYDHVKIGTPTPATYTVTFNSDGGSEVAPQTIEEGGKVTKPADPTKEGFDFIGWTIQDKEWNFDNEVTGDMTLVAVWKEKEVTPPGGDDTTDPEDPTKPEGTTKPENNPSDVPQTGDNSMIWLWIALLFVSGAGVVATTVYGKKRFSVK
;
A
#
# COMPACT_ATOMS: atom_id res chain seq x y z
N MET A 1 -30.09 -30.10 99.07
CA MET A 1 -29.09 -29.05 98.78
C MET A 1 -27.78 -29.54 98.14
N LYS A 2 -27.16 -30.66 98.57
CA LYS A 2 -25.86 -31.12 98.01
C LYS A 2 -25.90 -31.57 96.53
N LYS A 3 -26.99 -32.19 96.06
CA LYS A 3 -27.16 -32.60 94.65
C LYS A 3 -27.35 -31.40 93.70
N PHE A 4 -28.06 -30.35 94.14
CA PHE A 4 -28.33 -29.14 93.35
C PHE A 4 -27.07 -28.29 93.11
N LYS A 5 -26.17 -28.21 94.10
CA LYS A 5 -24.87 -27.52 93.92
C LYS A 5 -23.95 -28.26 92.95
N ARG A 6 -24.03 -29.60 92.89
CA ARG A 6 -23.21 -30.43 91.99
C ARG A 6 -23.66 -30.30 90.54
N THR A 7 -24.96 -30.25 90.29
CA THR A 7 -25.52 -30.03 88.95
C THR A 7 -25.28 -28.60 88.45
N LEU A 8 -25.38 -27.60 89.33
CA LEU A 8 -25.10 -26.21 88.97
C LEU A 8 -23.61 -25.98 88.66
N SER A 9 -22.70 -26.63 89.38
CA SER A 9 -21.26 -26.53 89.12
C SER A 9 -20.84 -27.21 87.82
N LEU A 10 -21.47 -28.34 87.46
CA LEU A 10 -21.25 -29.00 86.18
C LEU A 10 -21.81 -28.16 85.02
N LEU A 11 -22.97 -27.52 85.21
CA LEU A 11 -23.56 -26.62 84.23
C LEU A 11 -22.69 -25.36 84.03
N LEU A 12 -22.14 -24.77 85.10
CA LEU A 12 -21.24 -23.63 85.00
C LEU A 12 -19.91 -24.00 84.32
N CYS A 13 -19.35 -25.18 84.61
CA CYS A 13 -18.15 -25.66 83.91
C CYS A 13 -18.43 -25.93 82.42
N LEU A 14 -19.61 -26.45 82.08
CA LEU A 14 -19.98 -26.67 80.67
C LEU A 14 -20.14 -25.33 79.92
N ILE A 15 -20.71 -24.32 80.57
CA ILE A 15 -20.86 -22.97 80.02
C ILE A 15 -19.48 -22.30 79.86
N MET A 16 -18.57 -22.43 80.84
CA MET A 16 -17.21 -21.89 80.69
C MET A 16 -16.39 -22.59 79.61
N VAL A 17 -16.57 -23.90 79.41
CA VAL A 17 -15.94 -24.63 78.29
C VAL A 17 -16.53 -24.19 76.94
N ALA A 18 -17.82 -23.86 76.88
CA ALA A 18 -18.46 -23.28 75.68
C ALA A 18 -18.02 -21.83 75.40
N CYS A 19 -17.58 -21.07 76.42
CA CYS A 19 -17.03 -19.72 76.26
C CYS A 19 -15.52 -19.70 75.94
N LEU A 20 -14.82 -20.84 76.03
CA LEU A 20 -13.39 -21.01 75.73
C LEU A 20 -13.13 -21.55 74.33
N VAL A 21 -14.18 -21.85 73.55
CA VAL A 21 -14.02 -22.09 72.12
C VAL A 21 -13.69 -20.72 71.51
N PRO A 22 -12.52 -20.52 70.89
CA PRO A 22 -12.28 -19.28 70.16
C PRO A 22 -13.42 -19.13 69.17
N THR A 23 -14.15 -18.02 69.24
CA THR A 23 -14.96 -17.58 68.11
C THR A 23 -13.98 -17.21 67.02
N THR A 24 -13.44 -18.21 66.32
CA THR A 24 -13.04 -18.02 64.94
C THR A 24 -14.34 -17.61 64.26
N VAL A 25 -14.52 -16.30 64.14
CA VAL A 25 -15.31 -15.74 63.05
C VAL A 25 -14.67 -16.38 61.82
N PHE A 26 -15.27 -17.46 61.33
CA PHE A 26 -15.11 -17.79 59.93
C PHE A 26 -15.64 -16.53 59.27
N ALA A 27 -14.74 -15.68 58.77
CA ALA A 27 -15.09 -14.94 57.59
C ALA A 27 -15.54 -16.04 56.63
N GLU A 28 -16.85 -16.21 56.45
CA GLU A 28 -17.37 -16.83 55.24
C GLU A 28 -16.67 -16.04 54.14
N GLY A 29 -15.60 -16.60 53.58
CA GLY A 29 -14.94 -16.02 52.45
C GLY A 29 -16.05 -15.90 51.42
N SER A 30 -16.40 -14.66 51.07
CA SER A 30 -17.37 -14.41 50.02
C SER A 30 -17.00 -15.30 48.84
N GLU A 31 -17.97 -16.03 48.28
CA GLU A 31 -17.71 -16.83 47.08
C GLU A 31 -17.02 -15.94 46.04
N PRO A 32 -15.98 -16.43 45.35
CA PRO A 32 -15.30 -15.64 44.35
C PRO A 32 -16.31 -15.09 43.35
N GLU A 33 -16.29 -13.77 43.16
CA GLU A 33 -17.03 -13.11 42.09
C GLU A 33 -16.70 -13.80 40.76
N LYS A 34 -17.71 -14.06 39.94
CA LYS A 34 -17.59 -14.70 38.64
C LYS A 34 -17.74 -13.66 37.54
N TYR A 35 -16.90 -13.74 36.53
CA TYR A 35 -16.98 -12.90 35.35
C TYR A 35 -17.52 -13.70 34.17
N ASP A 36 -18.18 -13.01 33.25
CA ASP A 36 -18.76 -13.60 32.04
C ASP A 36 -17.71 -13.75 30.92
N VAL A 37 -16.58 -14.35 31.28
CA VAL A 37 -15.42 -14.62 30.43
C VAL A 37 -14.92 -16.03 30.73
N TRP A 38 -14.58 -16.79 29.70
CA TRP A 38 -13.99 -18.12 29.81
C TRP A 38 -12.74 -18.25 28.96
N VAL A 39 -11.73 -18.90 29.51
CA VAL A 39 -10.47 -19.23 28.82
C VAL A 39 -10.26 -20.74 28.88
N ALA A 40 -10.15 -21.39 27.71
CA ALA A 40 -10.00 -22.84 27.56
C ALA A 40 -11.00 -23.65 28.41
N GLY A 41 -12.26 -23.17 28.50
CA GLY A 41 -13.32 -23.77 29.31
C GLY A 41 -13.31 -23.43 30.80
N THR A 42 -12.32 -22.70 31.29
CA THR A 42 -12.24 -22.22 32.69
C THR A 42 -12.91 -20.86 32.81
N GLN A 43 -13.91 -20.75 33.70
CA GLN A 43 -14.55 -19.45 34.00
C GLN A 43 -13.59 -18.55 34.78
N VAL A 44 -13.52 -17.28 34.39
CA VAL A 44 -12.77 -16.27 35.13
C VAL A 44 -13.54 -15.87 36.39
N THR A 45 -12.81 -15.75 37.49
CA THR A 45 -13.31 -15.37 38.82
C THR A 45 -12.30 -14.44 39.49
N SER A 46 -12.74 -13.67 40.48
CA SER A 46 -11.83 -12.84 41.30
C SER A 46 -10.69 -13.63 41.96
N ALA A 47 -10.85 -14.95 42.16
CA ALA A 47 -9.83 -15.81 42.74
C ALA A 47 -8.75 -16.29 41.75
N ASN A 48 -9.08 -16.42 40.46
CA ASN A 48 -8.13 -16.87 39.42
C ASN A 48 -7.79 -15.80 38.38
N ALA A 49 -8.33 -14.58 38.51
CA ALA A 49 -8.14 -13.49 37.56
C ALA A 49 -6.66 -13.20 37.24
N GLY A 50 -5.74 -13.31 38.21
CA GLY A 50 -4.31 -13.09 37.97
C GLY A 50 -3.57 -14.25 37.27
N ASN A 51 -4.18 -15.44 37.16
CA ASN A 51 -3.60 -16.62 36.53
C ASN A 51 -4.69 -17.66 36.26
N ILE A 52 -5.44 -17.48 35.17
CA ILE A 52 -6.71 -18.17 34.92
C ILE A 52 -6.51 -19.68 34.75
N LEU A 53 -5.45 -20.07 34.04
CA LEU A 53 -5.12 -21.46 33.72
C LEU A 53 -4.10 -22.10 34.67
N GLY A 54 -3.51 -21.31 35.59
CA GLY A 54 -2.51 -21.77 36.55
C GLY A 54 -1.07 -21.79 36.02
N ASP A 55 -0.85 -21.59 34.72
CA ASP A 55 0.44 -21.61 34.04
C ASP A 55 0.97 -20.22 33.63
N GLY A 56 0.23 -19.15 33.97
CA GLY A 56 0.53 -17.78 33.60
C GLY A 56 0.28 -17.45 32.13
N ALA A 57 -0.53 -18.23 31.42
CA ALA A 57 -0.88 -17.94 30.03
C ALA A 57 -1.89 -16.80 29.88
N ALA A 58 -2.79 -16.62 30.85
CA ALA A 58 -3.85 -15.63 30.78
C ALA A 58 -4.17 -15.01 32.15
N SER A 59 -4.40 -13.70 32.14
CA SER A 59 -4.87 -12.91 33.29
C SER A 59 -5.95 -11.93 32.88
N TYR A 60 -6.83 -11.55 33.79
CA TYR A 60 -7.97 -10.68 33.54
C TYR A 60 -8.01 -9.52 34.54
N ASP A 61 -8.17 -8.31 34.02
CA ASP A 61 -8.46 -7.11 34.80
C ASP A 61 -9.95 -6.77 34.67
N ALA A 62 -10.68 -6.94 35.76
CA ALA A 62 -12.11 -6.66 35.83
C ALA A 62 -12.44 -5.15 35.80
N ALA A 63 -11.49 -4.28 36.13
CA ALA A 63 -11.72 -2.84 36.12
C ALA A 63 -11.77 -2.27 34.70
N THR A 64 -11.02 -2.88 33.78
CA THR A 64 -10.93 -2.47 32.36
C THR A 64 -11.60 -3.46 31.41
N ASN A 65 -12.11 -4.58 31.93
CA ASN A 65 -12.64 -5.69 31.14
C ASN A 65 -11.63 -6.21 30.10
N THR A 66 -10.37 -6.31 30.52
CA THR A 66 -9.23 -6.70 29.67
C THR A 66 -8.75 -8.10 30.04
N LEU A 67 -8.67 -8.99 29.05
CA LEU A 67 -8.00 -10.28 29.15
C LEU A 67 -6.63 -10.17 28.47
N THR A 68 -5.55 -10.26 29.24
CA THR A 68 -4.20 -10.36 28.70
C THR A 68 -3.83 -11.83 28.50
N VAL A 69 -3.30 -12.16 27.31
CA VAL A 69 -2.78 -13.47 26.96
C VAL A 69 -1.30 -13.33 26.64
N SER A 70 -0.46 -14.01 27.42
CA SER A 70 1.01 -13.93 27.30
C SER A 70 1.65 -15.24 26.82
N LYS A 71 0.85 -16.29 26.59
CA LYS A 71 1.31 -17.59 26.11
C LYS A 71 0.25 -18.28 25.26
N ASN A 72 0.69 -19.25 24.46
CA ASN A 72 -0.17 -20.04 23.61
C ASN A 72 -1.32 -20.70 24.38
N ILE A 73 -2.53 -20.60 23.83
CA ILE A 73 -3.72 -21.25 24.34
C ILE A 73 -4.15 -22.33 23.34
N THR A 74 -4.40 -23.54 23.84
CA THR A 74 -4.95 -24.61 23.03
C THR A 74 -6.11 -25.29 23.74
N ALA A 75 -7.27 -25.36 23.09
CA ALA A 75 -8.47 -25.95 23.65
C ALA A 75 -9.23 -26.85 22.64
N PRO A 76 -9.95 -27.88 23.11
CA PRO A 76 -10.83 -28.68 22.25
C PRO A 76 -12.14 -27.96 21.87
N GLY A 77 -12.43 -26.81 22.48
CA GLY A 77 -13.60 -25.98 22.19
C GLY A 77 -13.19 -24.53 22.01
N TYR A 78 -14.02 -23.59 22.46
CA TYR A 78 -13.66 -22.18 22.51
C TYR A 78 -12.35 -21.98 23.28
N CYS A 79 -11.37 -21.29 22.70
CA CYS A 79 -10.18 -20.89 23.46
C CYS A 79 -10.51 -19.68 24.34
N ILE A 80 -11.20 -18.68 23.78
CA ILE A 80 -11.68 -17.52 24.50
C ILE A 80 -13.17 -17.35 24.19
N GLN A 81 -14.00 -17.27 25.23
CA GLN A 81 -15.42 -17.00 25.10
C GLN A 81 -15.80 -15.79 25.96
N VAL A 82 -16.36 -14.77 25.30
CA VAL A 82 -16.74 -13.48 25.90
C VAL A 82 -18.27 -13.40 25.92
N LYS A 83 -18.86 -13.37 27.11
CA LYS A 83 -20.33 -13.26 27.30
C LYS A 83 -20.77 -12.00 28.02
N THR A 84 -19.83 -11.24 28.57
CA THR A 84 -20.10 -9.89 29.09
C THR A 84 -20.72 -9.02 28.00
N THR A 85 -21.64 -8.14 28.39
CA THR A 85 -22.27 -7.16 27.49
C THR A 85 -21.49 -5.85 27.39
N GLU A 86 -20.54 -5.62 28.30
CA GLU A 86 -19.63 -4.48 28.28
C GLU A 86 -18.60 -4.64 27.14
N GLU A 87 -18.03 -3.54 26.65
CA GLU A 87 -16.91 -3.58 25.70
C GLU A 87 -15.76 -4.40 26.28
N PHE A 88 -15.17 -5.29 25.48
CA PHE A 88 -14.18 -6.25 25.95
C PHE A 88 -12.87 -6.11 25.16
N THR A 89 -11.75 -6.10 25.88
CA THR A 89 -10.42 -6.05 25.28
C THR A 89 -9.69 -7.37 25.47
N LEU A 90 -9.16 -7.93 24.40
CA LEU A 90 -8.15 -8.99 24.39
C LEU A 90 -6.80 -8.34 24.09
N ASP A 91 -5.89 -8.43 25.04
CA ASP A 91 -4.53 -7.87 24.97
C ASP A 91 -3.52 -9.01 24.77
N ILE A 92 -2.76 -8.96 23.68
CA ILE A 92 -1.79 -9.96 23.25
C ILE A 92 -0.39 -9.51 23.66
N ASP A 93 0.18 -10.19 24.65
CA ASP A 93 1.50 -9.86 25.20
C ASP A 93 2.56 -10.80 24.62
N GLY A 94 3.32 -10.30 23.65
CA GLY A 94 4.31 -11.05 22.88
C GLY A 94 3.73 -11.93 21.76
N ASP A 95 4.46 -12.98 21.39
CA ASP A 95 4.08 -13.91 20.33
C ASP A 95 3.12 -14.97 20.86
N VAL A 96 1.84 -14.90 20.46
CA VAL A 96 0.80 -15.80 20.97
C VAL A 96 0.13 -16.57 19.85
N THR A 97 0.05 -17.89 20.02
CA THR A 97 -0.80 -18.77 19.21
C THR A 97 -2.06 -19.20 19.96
N ILE A 98 -3.23 -18.96 19.39
CA ILE A 98 -4.52 -19.45 19.88
C ILE A 98 -5.03 -20.55 18.95
N SER A 99 -5.10 -21.79 19.44
CA SER A 99 -5.48 -22.95 18.63
C SER A 99 -6.70 -23.71 19.16
N SER A 100 -7.74 -23.83 18.33
CA SER A 100 -8.98 -24.56 18.65
C SER A 100 -9.14 -25.81 17.79
N LYS A 101 -9.33 -26.98 18.43
CA LYS A 101 -9.55 -28.25 17.70
C LYS A 101 -11.02 -28.41 17.27
N GLY A 102 -11.45 -27.62 16.29
CA GLY A 102 -12.77 -27.76 15.64
C GLY A 102 -13.83 -26.77 16.12
N ASN A 103 -13.44 -25.66 16.74
CA ASN A 103 -14.36 -24.62 17.21
C ASN A 103 -13.77 -23.22 16.96
N TYR A 104 -14.37 -22.20 17.56
CA TYR A 104 -13.88 -20.82 17.51
C TYR A 104 -12.60 -20.65 18.34
N ALA A 105 -11.61 -19.93 17.82
CA ALA A 105 -10.50 -19.44 18.64
C ALA A 105 -11.01 -18.39 19.63
N ILE A 106 -11.65 -17.33 19.11
CA ILE A 106 -12.20 -16.24 19.92
C ILE A 106 -13.67 -16.06 19.55
N PHE A 107 -14.56 -16.26 20.53
CA PHE A 107 -15.99 -16.12 20.35
C PHE A 107 -16.56 -15.04 21.26
N ASN A 108 -16.92 -13.91 20.67
CA ASN A 108 -17.65 -12.84 21.33
C ASN A 108 -19.17 -13.03 21.13
N GLU A 109 -19.82 -13.49 22.19
CA GLU A 109 -21.25 -13.80 22.25
C GLU A 109 -22.07 -12.63 22.83
N GLY A 110 -21.45 -11.88 23.74
CA GLY A 110 -22.10 -10.88 24.58
C GLY A 110 -21.81 -9.42 24.19
N SER A 111 -20.54 -9.10 23.92
CA SER A 111 -20.09 -7.72 23.87
C SER A 111 -20.47 -7.06 22.54
N ASP A 112 -20.87 -5.79 22.61
CA ASP A 112 -21.13 -4.98 21.41
C ASP A 112 -19.85 -4.59 20.66
N LYS A 113 -18.67 -4.75 21.28
CA LYS A 113 -17.37 -4.43 20.71
C LYS A 113 -16.28 -5.32 21.31
N LEU A 114 -15.64 -6.12 20.45
CA LEU A 114 -14.43 -6.85 20.79
C LEU A 114 -13.21 -6.08 20.26
N THR A 115 -12.35 -5.62 21.16
CA THR A 115 -11.05 -5.05 20.80
C THR A 115 -9.97 -6.13 20.97
N VAL A 116 -9.15 -6.34 19.95
CA VAL A 116 -7.95 -7.18 20.01
C VAL A 116 -6.75 -6.26 19.83
N THR A 117 -5.86 -6.19 20.80
CA THR A 117 -4.68 -5.32 20.77
C THR A 117 -3.42 -6.08 21.16
N GLY A 118 -2.24 -5.55 20.85
CA GLY A 118 -0.98 -6.04 21.39
C GLY A 118 0.05 -6.35 20.30
N ASP A 119 0.86 -7.38 20.52
CA ASP A 119 1.98 -7.74 19.65
C ASP A 119 1.56 -8.65 18.48
N ASN A 120 1.93 -9.94 18.50
CA ASN A 120 1.78 -10.84 17.37
C ASN A 120 0.78 -11.96 17.67
N LEU A 121 -0.23 -12.09 16.83
CA LEU A 121 -1.32 -13.06 17.01
C LEU A 121 -1.35 -14.08 15.88
N THR A 122 -1.17 -15.35 16.22
CA THR A 122 -1.43 -16.47 15.32
C THR A 122 -2.69 -17.24 15.77
N ILE A 123 -3.58 -17.54 14.84
CA ILE A 123 -4.77 -18.36 15.07
C ILE A 123 -4.75 -19.60 14.17
N ASP A 124 -5.01 -20.77 14.76
CA ASP A 124 -5.21 -22.04 14.03
C ASP A 124 -6.48 -22.74 14.54
N SER A 125 -7.57 -22.66 13.78
CA SER A 125 -8.89 -23.02 14.28
C SER A 125 -9.87 -23.45 13.18
N HIS A 126 -11.10 -23.81 13.56
CA HIS A 126 -12.15 -23.95 12.56
C HIS A 126 -12.75 -22.58 12.21
N PHE A 127 -13.01 -21.75 13.23
CA PHE A 127 -13.39 -20.35 13.06
C PHE A 127 -12.42 -19.48 13.86
N GLY A 128 -11.94 -18.38 13.29
CA GLY A 128 -10.97 -17.52 13.97
C GLY A 128 -11.62 -16.63 15.03
N ILE A 129 -11.79 -15.35 14.70
CA ILE A 129 -12.43 -14.34 15.53
C ILE A 129 -13.87 -14.19 15.09
N HIS A 130 -14.81 -14.36 16.01
CA HIS A 130 -16.24 -14.25 15.69
C HIS A 130 -16.96 -13.38 16.72
N SER A 131 -17.51 -12.26 16.26
CA SER A 131 -18.36 -11.35 17.02
C SER A 131 -19.78 -11.40 16.48
N GLY A 132 -20.65 -12.16 17.14
CA GLY A 132 -21.99 -12.47 16.63
C GLY A 132 -22.98 -11.30 16.66
N LYS A 133 -22.64 -10.21 17.37
CA LYS A 133 -23.49 -9.02 17.55
C LYS A 133 -22.74 -7.70 17.46
N GLY A 134 -21.45 -7.72 17.76
CA GLY A 134 -20.64 -6.51 17.91
C GLY A 134 -19.73 -6.23 16.73
N SER A 135 -18.92 -5.19 16.88
CA SER A 135 -17.77 -4.94 16.02
C SER A 135 -16.57 -5.81 16.43
N VAL A 136 -15.56 -5.83 15.57
CA VAL A 136 -14.20 -6.29 15.88
C VAL A 136 -13.25 -5.16 15.53
N ASP A 137 -12.50 -4.68 16.51
CA ASP A 137 -11.46 -3.66 16.32
C ASP A 137 -10.12 -4.31 16.65
N MET A 138 -9.19 -4.33 15.70
CA MET A 138 -7.91 -5.00 15.84
C MET A 138 -6.77 -4.02 15.64
N THR A 139 -5.83 -3.98 16.59
CA THR A 139 -4.57 -3.22 16.49
C THR A 139 -3.41 -4.08 16.97
N ALA A 140 -2.65 -4.66 16.06
CA ALA A 140 -1.55 -5.60 16.36
C ALA A 140 -0.37 -5.38 15.41
N ASN A 141 0.80 -5.97 15.67
CA ASN A 141 1.91 -5.86 14.71
C ASN A 141 1.70 -6.88 13.56
N GLU A 142 1.73 -8.17 13.88
CA GLU A 142 1.52 -9.26 12.91
C GLU A 142 0.30 -10.10 13.28
N VAL A 143 -0.55 -10.38 12.29
CA VAL A 143 -1.76 -11.19 12.44
C VAL A 143 -1.78 -12.29 11.39
N VAL A 144 -1.74 -13.54 11.85
CA VAL A 144 -1.82 -14.73 11.00
C VAL A 144 -3.03 -15.56 11.40
N ILE A 145 -3.98 -15.78 10.50
CA ILE A 145 -5.18 -16.58 10.79
C ILE A 145 -5.33 -17.71 9.79
N LYS A 146 -5.31 -18.95 10.29
CA LYS A 146 -5.66 -20.15 9.54
C LYS A 146 -6.95 -20.71 10.10
N SER A 147 -8.00 -20.66 9.29
CA SER A 147 -9.32 -21.14 9.67
C SER A 147 -9.96 -21.97 8.58
N ALA A 148 -10.64 -23.05 8.95
CA ALA A 148 -11.41 -23.85 7.98
C ALA A 148 -12.74 -23.19 7.53
N GLY A 149 -13.25 -22.21 8.29
CA GLY A 149 -14.46 -21.45 8.01
C GLY A 149 -14.15 -19.94 7.97
N ASN A 150 -14.97 -19.13 8.65
CA ASN A 150 -14.71 -17.69 8.78
C ASN A 150 -13.43 -17.41 9.60
N ALA A 151 -12.52 -16.59 9.07
CA ALA A 151 -11.32 -16.16 9.79
C ALA A 151 -11.63 -15.00 10.73
N ILE A 152 -12.24 -13.93 10.22
CA ILE A 152 -12.74 -12.78 11.00
C ILE A 152 -14.18 -12.53 10.60
N TYR A 153 -15.09 -12.63 11.56
CA TYR A 153 -16.50 -12.33 11.40
C TYR A 153 -16.95 -11.31 12.44
N ALA A 154 -17.66 -10.29 11.98
CA ALA A 154 -18.41 -9.39 12.84
C ALA A 154 -19.82 -9.15 12.28
N PHE A 155 -20.78 -8.96 13.16
CA PHE A 155 -22.11 -8.51 12.73
C PHE A 155 -22.08 -7.03 12.30
N LYS A 156 -21.32 -6.20 13.03
CA LYS A 156 -21.14 -4.76 12.75
C LYS A 156 -19.79 -4.52 12.05
N ASP A 157 -19.13 -3.44 12.39
CA ASP A 157 -17.88 -2.99 11.77
C ASP A 157 -16.72 -3.95 12.07
N ILE A 158 -15.80 -4.03 11.12
CA ILE A 158 -14.47 -4.60 11.34
C ILE A 158 -13.45 -3.51 11.05
N THR A 159 -12.59 -3.22 12.03
CA THR A 159 -11.44 -2.33 11.84
C THR A 159 -10.17 -3.12 12.08
N ILE A 160 -9.21 -3.05 11.17
CA ILE A 160 -7.91 -3.73 11.27
C ILE A 160 -6.80 -2.72 11.03
N ASP A 161 -5.90 -2.60 12.00
CA ASP A 161 -4.70 -1.78 11.97
C ASP A 161 -3.50 -2.66 12.36
N CYS A 162 -2.66 -3.01 11.39
CA CYS A 162 -1.48 -3.85 11.66
C CYS A 162 -0.39 -3.71 10.60
N ASP A 163 0.83 -4.15 10.91
CA ASP A 163 1.91 -4.18 9.92
C ASP A 163 1.61 -5.26 8.86
N THR A 164 1.25 -6.48 9.30
CA THR A 164 0.99 -7.60 8.39
C THR A 164 -0.28 -8.38 8.73
N LEU A 165 -1.04 -8.73 7.70
CA LEU A 165 -2.24 -9.56 7.79
C LEU A 165 -2.18 -10.72 6.78
N ASP A 166 -1.96 -11.93 7.29
CA ASP A 166 -1.95 -13.18 6.51
C ASP A 166 -3.15 -14.06 6.90
N ILE A 167 -4.10 -14.25 5.99
CA ILE A 167 -5.30 -15.06 6.24
C ILE A 167 -5.43 -16.19 5.23
N VAL A 168 -5.66 -17.40 5.74
CA VAL A 168 -6.13 -18.54 4.98
C VAL A 168 -7.47 -19.01 5.55
N GLY A 169 -8.53 -19.00 4.74
CA GLY A 169 -9.81 -19.57 5.16
C GLY A 169 -10.92 -19.60 4.12
N GLU A 170 -12.13 -20.02 4.51
CA GLU A 170 -13.27 -20.09 3.59
C GLU A 170 -13.82 -18.68 3.30
N GLU A 171 -13.99 -17.90 4.36
CA GLU A 171 -14.55 -16.54 4.35
C GLU A 171 -13.65 -15.67 5.25
N CYS A 172 -12.72 -14.94 4.65
CA CYS A 172 -11.59 -14.41 5.40
C CYS A 172 -11.97 -13.21 6.27
N VAL A 173 -12.47 -12.11 5.69
CA VAL A 173 -12.94 -10.94 6.45
C VAL A 173 -14.39 -10.66 6.10
N TYR A 174 -15.29 -10.81 7.08
CA TYR A 174 -16.73 -10.79 6.85
C TYR A 174 -17.47 -9.87 7.84
N SER A 175 -17.93 -8.71 7.35
CA SER A 175 -18.90 -7.87 8.04
C SER A 175 -20.32 -8.12 7.52
N ALA A 176 -21.21 -8.59 8.39
CA ALA A 176 -22.54 -9.03 8.00
C ALA A 176 -23.53 -7.89 7.70
N ALA A 177 -23.38 -6.75 8.38
CA ALA A 177 -24.35 -5.65 8.30
C ALA A 177 -23.72 -4.24 8.21
N SER A 178 -22.40 -4.12 8.25
CA SER A 178 -21.71 -2.82 8.31
C SER A 178 -20.48 -2.76 7.40
N SER A 179 -19.51 -1.92 7.73
CA SER A 179 -18.30 -1.67 6.93
C SER A 179 -17.08 -2.47 7.41
N ILE A 180 -16.07 -2.48 6.57
CA ILE A 180 -14.71 -2.93 6.88
C ILE A 180 -13.77 -1.75 6.61
N ASP A 181 -12.92 -1.42 7.59
CA ASP A 181 -11.86 -0.43 7.47
C ASP A 181 -10.52 -1.09 7.77
N MET A 182 -9.58 -1.05 6.83
CA MET A 182 -8.26 -1.67 6.96
C MET A 182 -7.16 -0.63 6.71
N THR A 183 -6.22 -0.54 7.64
CA THR A 183 -4.96 0.19 7.48
C THR A 183 -3.84 -0.82 7.75
N VAL A 184 -3.27 -1.40 6.70
CA VAL A 184 -2.34 -2.53 6.83
C VAL A 184 -1.20 -2.42 5.82
N ASP A 185 0.06 -2.50 6.23
CA ASP A 185 1.18 -2.35 5.29
C ASP A 185 1.19 -3.49 4.25
N GLU A 186 1.04 -4.75 4.69
CA GLU A 186 1.02 -5.93 3.81
C GLU A 186 -0.17 -6.86 4.13
N VAL A 187 -1.03 -7.09 3.12
CA VAL A 187 -2.18 -7.98 3.20
C VAL A 187 -2.01 -9.15 2.23
N THR A 188 -2.13 -10.37 2.73
CA THR A 188 -2.21 -11.60 1.93
C THR A 188 -3.43 -12.40 2.35
N ILE A 189 -4.31 -12.74 1.40
CA ILE A 189 -5.52 -13.53 1.66
C ILE A 189 -5.65 -14.67 0.67
N GLU A 190 -5.72 -15.89 1.20
CA GLU A 190 -6.03 -17.13 0.47
C GLU A 190 -7.41 -17.63 0.89
N ALA A 191 -8.42 -17.33 0.07
CA ALA A 191 -9.82 -17.58 0.37
C ALA A 191 -10.44 -18.71 -0.47
N GLU A 192 -11.05 -19.72 0.16
CA GLU A 192 -11.79 -20.75 -0.59
C GLU A 192 -13.09 -20.21 -1.22
N ASN A 193 -13.70 -19.17 -0.63
CA ASN A 193 -14.89 -18.51 -1.16
C ASN A 193 -14.76 -16.98 -1.27
N ARG A 194 -14.88 -16.21 -0.18
CA ARG A 194 -14.75 -14.74 -0.23
C ARG A 194 -13.56 -14.28 0.60
N ALA A 195 -12.71 -13.45 0.03
CA ALA A 195 -11.62 -12.82 0.75
C ALA A 195 -12.14 -11.71 1.65
N ILE A 196 -12.83 -10.71 1.08
CA ILE A 196 -13.38 -9.58 1.82
C ILE A 196 -14.84 -9.38 1.45
N TYR A 197 -15.72 -9.38 2.46
CA TYR A 197 -17.14 -9.11 2.30
C TYR A 197 -17.62 -8.09 3.34
N ALA A 198 -18.22 -7.01 2.88
CA ALA A 198 -18.93 -6.07 3.73
C ALA A 198 -20.33 -5.77 3.20
N TYR A 199 -21.24 -5.44 4.11
CA TYR A 199 -22.57 -5.02 3.70
C TYR A 199 -22.59 -3.55 3.25
N ALA A 200 -21.99 -2.64 4.03
CA ALA A 200 -22.20 -1.19 3.91
C ALA A 200 -21.03 -0.40 3.31
N GLY A 201 -19.83 -0.97 3.23
CA GLY A 201 -18.66 -0.30 2.66
C GLY A 201 -17.36 -1.03 2.95
N VAL A 202 -16.35 -0.81 2.13
CA VAL A 202 -14.97 -1.26 2.38
C VAL A 202 -14.02 -0.10 2.11
N THR A 203 -13.17 0.21 3.08
CA THR A 203 -12.04 1.12 2.93
C THR A 203 -10.76 0.38 3.25
N ILE A 204 -9.80 0.42 2.34
CA ILE A 204 -8.49 -0.24 2.50
C ILE A 204 -7.41 0.79 2.17
N ASP A 205 -6.50 0.99 3.10
CA ASP A 205 -5.24 1.72 2.92
C ASP A 205 -4.09 0.74 3.22
N CYS A 206 -3.28 0.43 2.21
CA CYS A 206 -2.22 -0.57 2.35
C CYS A 206 -0.98 -0.27 1.50
N GLY A 207 0.13 -0.93 1.79
CA GLY A 207 1.26 -0.99 0.86
C GLY A 207 0.94 -2.00 -0.25
N THR A 208 0.77 -3.25 0.12
CA THR A 208 0.48 -4.35 -0.82
C THR A 208 -0.78 -5.11 -0.45
N LEU A 209 -1.61 -5.40 -1.46
CA LEU A 209 -2.80 -6.23 -1.36
C LEU A 209 -2.70 -7.41 -2.32
N ASP A 210 -2.50 -8.61 -1.79
CA ASP A 210 -2.50 -9.87 -2.55
C ASP A 210 -3.70 -10.72 -2.11
N ILE A 211 -4.61 -10.99 -3.05
CA ILE A 211 -5.80 -11.81 -2.81
C ILE A 211 -5.87 -12.92 -3.85
N ASN A 212 -5.96 -14.16 -3.37
CA ASN A 212 -6.32 -15.31 -4.16
C ASN A 212 -7.60 -15.95 -3.60
N GLY A 213 -8.61 -16.14 -4.44
CA GLY A 213 -9.81 -16.86 -4.01
C GLY A 213 -10.92 -16.85 -5.04
N LYS A 214 -12.11 -17.31 -4.66
CA LYS A 214 -13.24 -17.30 -5.61
C LYS A 214 -13.80 -15.89 -5.83
N TYR A 215 -13.97 -15.12 -4.77
CA TYR A 215 -14.40 -13.74 -4.79
C TYR A 215 -13.39 -12.90 -4.01
N GLY A 216 -12.84 -11.86 -4.64
CA GLY A 216 -11.90 -10.96 -3.98
C GLY A 216 -12.61 -10.04 -2.99
N ILE A 217 -12.99 -8.84 -3.43
CA ILE A 217 -13.66 -7.83 -2.59
C ILE A 217 -15.12 -7.70 -3.03
N TYR A 218 -16.04 -7.90 -2.09
CA TYR A 218 -17.47 -7.79 -2.33
C TYR A 218 -18.12 -6.82 -1.35
N VAL A 219 -18.74 -5.77 -1.88
CA VAL A 219 -19.51 -4.78 -1.11
C VAL A 219 -20.98 -4.82 -1.54
N ASN A 220 -21.88 -5.10 -0.59
CA ASN A 220 -23.26 -5.39 -0.94
C ASN A 220 -24.13 -4.17 -1.24
N ASP A 221 -24.09 -3.14 -0.41
CA ASP A 221 -24.89 -1.91 -0.50
C ASP A 221 -24.06 -0.70 -0.06
N GLY A 222 -22.81 -0.66 -0.53
CA GLY A 222 -21.82 0.35 -0.17
C GLY A 222 -20.73 0.52 -1.23
N SER A 223 -19.91 1.56 -1.04
CA SER A 223 -18.73 1.83 -1.88
C SER A 223 -17.50 1.05 -1.43
N LEU A 224 -16.57 0.88 -2.38
CA LEU A 224 -15.19 0.49 -2.11
C LEU A 224 -14.29 1.71 -2.36
N ASP A 225 -13.45 2.04 -1.39
CA ASP A 225 -12.33 2.97 -1.55
C ASP A 225 -11.02 2.22 -1.23
N LEU A 226 -10.16 2.04 -2.24
CA LEU A 226 -8.92 1.28 -2.14
C LEU A 226 -7.72 2.18 -2.46
N THR A 227 -6.84 2.36 -1.49
CA THR A 227 -5.53 3.02 -1.63
C THR A 227 -4.42 1.99 -1.41
N ALA A 228 -3.51 1.85 -2.37
CA ALA A 228 -2.44 0.85 -2.32
C ALA A 228 -1.19 1.24 -3.13
N ASP A 229 0.00 0.74 -2.80
CA ASP A 229 1.11 0.78 -3.78
C ASP A 229 0.89 -0.26 -4.88
N GLU A 230 0.67 -1.52 -4.51
CA GLU A 230 0.46 -2.64 -5.43
C GLU A 230 -0.73 -3.51 -5.02
N VAL A 231 -1.56 -3.83 -6.01
CA VAL A 231 -2.73 -4.70 -5.86
C VAL A 231 -2.62 -5.84 -6.87
N ASP A 232 -2.73 -7.07 -6.39
CA ASP A 232 -2.90 -8.27 -7.20
C ASP A 232 -4.09 -9.08 -6.69
N ILE A 233 -5.07 -9.34 -7.56
CA ILE A 233 -6.26 -10.11 -7.21
C ILE A 233 -6.46 -11.20 -8.25
N GLU A 234 -6.20 -12.44 -7.85
CA GLU A 234 -6.52 -13.65 -8.61
C GLU A 234 -7.85 -14.23 -8.11
N ALA A 235 -8.95 -13.90 -8.79
CA ALA A 235 -10.27 -14.40 -8.41
C ALA A 235 -11.26 -14.53 -9.57
N ASP A 236 -12.23 -15.45 -9.45
CA ASP A 236 -13.34 -15.57 -10.42
C ASP A 236 -14.09 -14.23 -10.56
N LEU A 237 -14.12 -13.43 -9.50
CA LEU A 237 -14.57 -12.04 -9.52
C LEU A 237 -13.72 -11.20 -8.57
N ALA A 238 -12.87 -10.33 -9.12
CA ALA A 238 -11.89 -9.56 -8.34
C ALA A 238 -12.55 -8.52 -7.41
N ILE A 239 -13.38 -7.63 -7.95
CA ILE A 239 -14.04 -6.57 -7.18
C ILE A 239 -15.50 -6.43 -7.60
N ARG A 240 -16.39 -6.32 -6.63
CA ARG A 240 -17.80 -6.03 -6.86
C ARG A 240 -18.40 -5.12 -5.81
N THR A 241 -19.07 -4.07 -6.25
CA THR A 241 -20.03 -3.29 -5.45
C THR A 241 -21.43 -3.45 -6.04
N ASN A 242 -22.48 -3.51 -5.21
CA ASN A 242 -23.83 -3.23 -5.69
C ASN A 242 -24.30 -1.86 -5.18
N ARG A 243 -24.83 -1.05 -6.10
CA ARG A 243 -25.48 0.26 -5.91
C ARG A 243 -24.59 1.46 -5.66
N HIS A 244 -23.26 1.30 -5.69
CA HIS A 244 -22.31 2.36 -5.37
C HIS A 244 -20.98 2.21 -6.11
N ASN A 245 -20.09 3.16 -5.87
CA ASN A 245 -18.85 3.31 -6.64
C ASN A 245 -17.73 2.40 -6.16
N VAL A 246 -16.83 2.09 -7.09
CA VAL A 246 -15.49 1.56 -6.82
C VAL A 246 -14.50 2.69 -7.10
N THR A 247 -13.73 3.09 -6.09
CA THR A 247 -12.63 4.05 -6.19
C THR A 247 -11.31 3.32 -5.93
N ILE A 248 -10.34 3.46 -6.84
CA ILE A 248 -9.02 2.83 -6.71
C ILE A 248 -7.94 3.87 -6.97
N ASP A 249 -7.09 4.09 -5.97
CA ASP A 249 -5.87 4.88 -6.05
C ASP A 249 -4.67 3.98 -5.77
N CYS A 250 -3.93 3.58 -6.81
CA CYS A 250 -2.73 2.78 -6.60
C CYS A 250 -1.65 3.02 -7.64
N ASN A 251 -0.42 2.52 -7.41
CA ASN A 251 0.62 2.60 -8.44
C ASN A 251 0.42 1.50 -9.51
N LYS A 252 0.03 0.30 -9.06
CA LYS A 252 -0.16 -0.86 -9.93
C LYS A 252 -1.33 -1.72 -9.47
N PHE A 253 -2.23 -2.03 -10.40
CA PHE A 253 -3.36 -2.93 -10.21
C PHE A 253 -3.33 -4.05 -11.24
N ASN A 254 -3.31 -5.30 -10.77
CA ASN A 254 -3.53 -6.47 -11.59
C ASN A 254 -4.79 -7.19 -11.10
N SER A 255 -5.58 -7.70 -12.05
CA SER A 255 -6.53 -8.75 -11.72
C SER A 255 -6.56 -9.83 -12.78
N ALA A 256 -6.71 -11.08 -12.34
CA ALA A 256 -6.84 -12.24 -13.19
C ALA A 256 -7.97 -13.15 -12.72
N GLY A 257 -8.68 -13.75 -13.67
CA GLY A 257 -9.80 -14.66 -13.44
C GLY A 257 -10.98 -14.32 -14.35
N ASP A 258 -12.13 -14.94 -14.10
CA ASP A 258 -13.27 -14.86 -15.02
C ASP A 258 -13.96 -13.48 -15.04
N GLY A 259 -13.82 -12.69 -13.97
CA GLY A 259 -14.37 -11.35 -13.82
C GLY A 259 -13.40 -10.40 -13.09
N GLY A 260 -13.29 -9.17 -13.59
CA GLY A 260 -12.47 -8.13 -12.98
C GLY A 260 -13.25 -7.23 -12.00
N VAL A 261 -13.48 -5.98 -12.38
CA VAL A 261 -14.02 -4.92 -11.52
C VAL A 261 -15.44 -4.52 -11.91
N TYR A 262 -16.37 -4.61 -10.96
CA TYR A 262 -17.80 -4.43 -11.17
C TYR A 262 -18.37 -3.36 -10.24
N ALA A 263 -19.01 -2.35 -10.82
CA ALA A 263 -19.81 -1.36 -10.09
C ALA A 263 -21.25 -1.34 -10.61
N TYR A 264 -22.12 -2.16 -10.01
CA TYR A 264 -23.54 -2.18 -10.39
C TYR A 264 -24.24 -0.92 -9.89
N LEU A 265 -24.96 -0.23 -10.77
CA LEU A 265 -25.63 1.07 -10.51
C LEU A 265 -24.66 2.14 -9.96
N GLY A 266 -23.36 1.96 -10.20
CA GLY A 266 -22.28 2.79 -9.69
C GLY A 266 -21.27 3.15 -10.78
N SER A 267 -20.27 3.92 -10.38
CA SER A 267 -19.14 4.32 -11.22
C SER A 267 -17.87 3.57 -10.81
N ILE A 268 -16.95 3.41 -11.76
CA ILE A 268 -15.57 2.99 -11.49
C ILE A 268 -14.67 4.21 -11.67
N ILE A 269 -13.90 4.53 -10.63
CA ILE A 269 -13.03 5.70 -10.56
C ILE A 269 -11.61 5.21 -10.29
N ILE A 270 -10.73 5.43 -11.26
CA ILE A 270 -9.30 5.19 -11.12
C ILE A 270 -8.63 6.55 -10.94
N GLU A 271 -8.00 6.78 -9.79
CA GLU A 271 -7.39 8.06 -9.45
C GLU A 271 -5.95 8.18 -9.96
N ASN A 272 -5.15 7.11 -9.83
CA ASN A 272 -3.79 7.03 -10.35
C ASN A 272 -3.43 5.58 -10.73
N GLY A 273 -2.28 5.40 -11.39
CA GLY A 273 -1.66 4.09 -11.54
C GLY A 273 -1.68 3.48 -12.93
N THR A 274 -1.16 2.26 -12.97
CA THR A 274 -1.22 1.36 -14.11
C THR A 274 -2.13 0.17 -13.81
N PHE A 275 -2.99 -0.19 -14.75
CA PHE A 275 -3.99 -1.25 -14.58
C PHE A 275 -3.85 -2.29 -15.69
N ASP A 276 -3.91 -3.56 -15.31
CA ASP A 276 -4.07 -4.70 -16.21
C ASP A 276 -5.18 -5.60 -15.66
N ILE A 277 -6.40 -5.36 -16.14
CA ILE A 277 -7.62 -6.04 -15.68
C ILE A 277 -8.07 -7.00 -16.77
N ARG A 278 -8.03 -8.30 -16.48
CA ARG A 278 -8.34 -9.34 -17.47
C ARG A 278 -9.55 -10.17 -17.04
N SER A 279 -10.44 -10.44 -17.98
CA SER A 279 -11.34 -11.58 -17.91
C SER A 279 -10.73 -12.76 -18.68
N THR A 280 -10.74 -13.94 -18.08
CA THR A 280 -10.41 -15.21 -18.74
C THR A 280 -11.64 -15.94 -19.25
N TYR A 281 -12.85 -15.44 -18.99
CA TYR A 281 -14.08 -16.13 -19.33
C TYR A 281 -14.36 -16.08 -20.83
N THR A 282 -14.57 -17.24 -21.44
CA THR A 282 -14.81 -17.36 -22.89
C THR A 282 -16.23 -17.84 -23.24
N GLY A 283 -17.16 -17.84 -22.29
CA GLY A 283 -18.55 -18.26 -22.51
C GLY A 283 -19.49 -17.13 -22.98
N GLU A 284 -20.69 -17.48 -23.44
CA GLU A 284 -21.70 -16.50 -23.87
C GLU A 284 -22.54 -16.04 -22.66
N ASN A 285 -22.38 -14.78 -22.23
CA ASN A 285 -23.27 -14.03 -21.35
C ASN A 285 -23.51 -14.57 -19.91
N GLU A 286 -22.49 -14.55 -19.05
CA GLU A 286 -22.72 -14.52 -17.59
C GLU A 286 -22.51 -13.09 -17.05
N GLU A 287 -23.23 -12.73 -15.98
CA GLU A 287 -23.17 -11.38 -15.40
C GLU A 287 -21.78 -11.00 -14.87
N ASN A 288 -20.84 -11.95 -14.78
CA ASN A 288 -19.49 -11.79 -14.20
C ASN A 288 -18.36 -12.05 -15.23
N SER A 289 -18.64 -12.00 -16.54
CA SER A 289 -17.70 -12.43 -17.60
C SER A 289 -16.72 -11.37 -18.13
N TYR A 290 -16.80 -10.15 -17.64
CA TYR A 290 -16.07 -8.98 -18.13
C TYR A 290 -14.91 -8.57 -17.20
N ALA A 291 -13.88 -7.96 -17.78
CA ALA A 291 -12.83 -7.30 -17.02
C ALA A 291 -13.36 -6.07 -16.29
N ILE A 292 -14.19 -5.25 -16.96
CA ILE A 292 -14.82 -4.09 -16.34
C ILE A 292 -16.32 -4.12 -16.63
N PHE A 293 -17.13 -3.78 -15.62
CA PHE A 293 -18.57 -3.56 -15.75
C PHE A 293 -19.02 -2.36 -14.89
N TYR A 294 -19.77 -1.43 -15.48
CA TYR A 294 -20.35 -0.29 -14.78
C TYR A 294 -21.67 0.18 -15.43
N ASP A 295 -22.49 0.87 -14.65
CA ASP A 295 -23.77 1.46 -15.10
C ASP A 295 -23.71 2.99 -15.27
N ASN A 296 -22.90 3.70 -14.47
CA ASN A 296 -22.86 5.16 -14.49
C ASN A 296 -21.68 5.70 -15.32
N ASP A 297 -20.50 5.85 -14.70
CA ASP A 297 -19.31 6.41 -15.32
C ASP A 297 -18.08 5.52 -15.09
N PHE A 298 -17.15 5.56 -16.05
CA PHE A 298 -15.81 5.01 -15.89
C PHE A 298 -14.78 6.13 -16.12
N THR A 299 -14.07 6.51 -15.07
CA THR A 299 -13.10 7.61 -15.10
C THR A 299 -11.70 7.13 -14.75
N TYR A 300 -10.71 7.70 -15.41
CA TYR A 300 -9.29 7.44 -15.21
C TYR A 300 -8.48 8.72 -15.52
N PRO A 301 -7.20 8.79 -15.14
CA PRO A 301 -6.41 10.01 -15.31
C PRO A 301 -6.36 10.49 -16.76
N SER A 302 -6.45 11.81 -16.94
CA SER A 302 -6.39 12.40 -18.28
C SER A 302 -5.03 12.14 -18.91
N GLY A 303 -5.03 11.76 -20.19
CA GLY A 303 -3.80 11.46 -20.94
C GLY A 303 -3.28 10.03 -20.75
N SER A 304 -3.92 9.19 -19.93
CA SER A 304 -3.57 7.77 -19.80
C SER A 304 -3.66 7.02 -21.12
N VAL A 305 -2.68 6.16 -21.39
CA VAL A 305 -2.65 5.33 -22.59
C VAL A 305 -3.49 4.09 -22.38
N VAL A 306 -4.62 4.00 -23.09
CA VAL A 306 -5.49 2.81 -23.07
C VAL A 306 -5.14 1.92 -24.27
N THR A 307 -4.57 0.74 -24.03
CA THR A 307 -3.99 -0.11 -25.10
C THR A 307 -4.79 -1.38 -25.43
N ALA A 308 -5.67 -1.80 -24.53
CA ALA A 308 -6.64 -2.86 -24.75
C ALA A 308 -7.93 -2.41 -24.07
N ALA A 309 -8.96 -2.12 -24.86
CA ALA A 309 -10.33 -1.87 -24.42
C ALA A 309 -11.22 -2.21 -25.62
N THR A 310 -11.58 -3.48 -25.74
CA THR A 310 -12.58 -3.88 -26.73
C THR A 310 -13.93 -3.73 -26.06
N GLU A 311 -14.64 -2.65 -26.36
CA GLU A 311 -16.03 -2.50 -25.91
C GLU A 311 -16.84 -3.64 -26.52
N VAL A 312 -17.51 -4.41 -25.66
CA VAL A 312 -18.42 -5.44 -26.13
C VAL A 312 -19.73 -4.74 -26.46
N ASP A 313 -20.06 -4.69 -27.76
CA ASP A 313 -21.33 -4.16 -28.27
C ASP A 313 -22.47 -5.07 -27.80
N GLY A 314 -22.87 -4.86 -26.55
CA GLY A 314 -23.94 -5.55 -25.88
C GLY A 314 -24.86 -4.51 -25.28
N THR A 315 -25.75 -3.96 -26.09
CA THR A 315 -27.00 -3.39 -25.58
C THR A 315 -27.73 -4.51 -24.84
N PHE A 316 -27.40 -4.73 -23.58
CA PHE A 316 -28.24 -5.49 -22.67
C PHE A 316 -29.46 -4.61 -22.44
N GLU A 317 -30.50 -4.79 -23.27
CA GLU A 317 -31.84 -4.34 -22.90
C GLU A 317 -32.25 -5.12 -21.65
N ALA A 318 -32.00 -4.55 -20.47
CA ALA A 318 -32.53 -5.06 -19.22
C ALA A 318 -33.42 -4.01 -18.57
N TYR A 319 -34.58 -4.49 -18.10
CA TYR A 319 -35.47 -3.93 -17.08
C TYR A 319 -34.92 -2.65 -16.41
N ASN A 320 -35.37 -1.47 -16.88
CA ASN A 320 -35.11 -0.11 -16.33
C ASN A 320 -34.16 0.85 -17.12
N GLU A 321 -33.87 0.63 -18.40
CA GLU A 321 -33.23 1.67 -19.26
C GLU A 321 -31.84 2.19 -18.80
N SER A 322 -31.08 1.49 -17.95
CA SER A 322 -29.68 1.84 -17.66
C SER A 322 -28.75 1.34 -18.77
N LYS A 323 -27.79 2.16 -19.19
CA LYS A 323 -26.75 1.76 -20.15
C LYS A 323 -25.69 0.96 -19.40
N LYS A 324 -25.59 -0.33 -19.70
CA LYS A 324 -24.53 -1.19 -19.18
C LYS A 324 -23.33 -1.11 -20.11
N HIS A 325 -22.15 -0.86 -19.56
CA HIS A 325 -20.90 -0.81 -20.31
C HIS A 325 -19.96 -1.91 -19.83
N SER A 326 -19.31 -2.60 -20.76
CA SER A 326 -18.38 -3.67 -20.42
C SER A 326 -17.18 -3.78 -21.35
N TYR A 327 -16.09 -4.31 -20.80
CA TYR A 327 -14.83 -4.57 -21.51
C TYR A 327 -14.28 -5.95 -21.15
N ASP A 328 -13.73 -6.68 -22.11
CA ASP A 328 -13.15 -8.03 -21.88
C ASP A 328 -11.71 -7.97 -21.34
N HIS A 329 -10.98 -6.91 -21.67
CA HIS A 329 -9.63 -6.62 -21.19
C HIS A 329 -9.45 -5.11 -21.17
N VAL A 330 -8.98 -4.58 -20.03
CA VAL A 330 -8.60 -3.18 -19.88
C VAL A 330 -7.14 -3.06 -19.47
N LYS A 331 -6.36 -2.33 -20.27
CA LYS A 331 -5.01 -1.89 -19.92
C LYS A 331 -4.94 -0.37 -19.88
N ILE A 332 -4.62 0.19 -18.73
CA ILE A 332 -4.39 1.62 -18.53
C ILE A 332 -2.92 1.79 -18.16
N GLY A 333 -2.17 2.46 -19.02
CA GLY A 333 -0.81 2.90 -18.73
C GLY A 333 -0.81 4.27 -18.05
N THR A 334 0.37 4.71 -17.64
CA THR A 334 0.55 6.06 -17.11
C THR A 334 0.12 7.13 -18.13
N PRO A 335 -0.32 8.32 -17.67
CA PRO A 335 -0.49 9.46 -18.55
C PRO A 335 0.75 9.68 -19.40
N THR A 336 0.58 9.88 -20.70
CA THR A 336 1.67 10.40 -21.51
C THR A 336 1.87 11.87 -21.09
N PRO A 337 3.04 12.27 -20.58
CA PRO A 337 3.27 13.67 -20.25
C PRO A 337 3.03 14.53 -21.49
N ALA A 338 2.30 15.64 -21.35
CA ALA A 338 2.22 16.60 -22.44
C ALA A 338 3.64 17.06 -22.78
N THR A 339 3.93 17.23 -24.07
CA THR A 339 5.24 17.74 -24.51
C THR A 339 5.05 19.08 -25.18
N TYR A 340 5.95 20.02 -24.86
CA TYR A 340 5.98 21.36 -25.40
C TYR A 340 7.23 21.60 -26.21
N THR A 341 7.11 22.42 -27.24
CA THR A 341 8.23 22.82 -28.09
C THR A 341 8.78 24.16 -27.62
N VAL A 342 10.06 24.16 -27.23
CA VAL A 342 10.84 25.36 -26.95
C VAL A 342 11.64 25.73 -28.19
N THR A 343 11.24 26.81 -28.84
CA THR A 343 11.91 27.33 -30.04
C THR A 343 12.94 28.39 -29.64
N PHE A 344 14.13 28.34 -30.24
CA PHE A 344 15.19 29.31 -30.02
C PHE A 344 15.30 30.25 -31.23
N ASN A 345 14.86 31.49 -31.05
CA ASN A 345 15.07 32.55 -32.04
C ASN A 345 16.38 33.27 -31.74
N SER A 346 17.43 32.98 -32.51
CA SER A 346 18.75 33.58 -32.34
C SER A 346 18.83 35.08 -32.72
N ASP A 347 17.73 35.69 -33.18
CA ASP A 347 17.67 37.09 -33.63
C ASP A 347 18.79 37.42 -34.63
N GLY A 348 18.90 36.61 -35.69
CA GLY A 348 19.92 36.78 -36.74
C GLY A 348 21.32 36.27 -36.36
N GLY A 349 21.47 35.56 -35.23
CA GLY A 349 22.66 34.75 -34.95
C GLY A 349 22.60 33.36 -35.60
N SER A 350 23.59 32.51 -35.30
CA SER A 350 23.62 31.11 -35.74
C SER A 350 22.37 30.33 -35.30
N GLU A 351 21.96 29.35 -36.10
CA GLU A 351 20.77 28.53 -35.84
C GLU A 351 20.91 27.70 -34.56
N VAL A 352 19.82 27.59 -33.80
CA VAL A 352 19.71 26.78 -32.60
C VAL A 352 18.48 25.89 -32.75
N ALA A 353 18.69 24.58 -32.67
CA ALA A 353 17.61 23.61 -32.84
C ALA A 353 16.57 23.74 -31.71
N PRO A 354 15.26 23.61 -32.00
CA PRO A 354 14.23 23.57 -30.97
C PRO A 354 14.39 22.34 -30.08
N GLN A 355 13.88 22.43 -28.85
CA GLN A 355 13.83 21.32 -27.90
C GLN A 355 12.39 20.93 -27.60
N THR A 356 12.14 19.63 -27.44
CA THR A 356 10.86 19.09 -26.98
C THR A 356 11.01 18.71 -25.52
N ILE A 357 10.20 19.29 -24.64
CA ILE A 357 10.29 19.18 -23.18
C ILE A 357 8.96 18.67 -22.65
N GLU A 358 8.97 17.69 -21.75
CA GLU A 358 7.77 17.27 -21.01
C GLU A 358 7.26 18.42 -20.13
N GLU A 359 5.94 18.52 -19.94
CA GLU A 359 5.33 19.51 -19.05
C GLU A 359 5.95 19.44 -17.65
N GLY A 360 6.30 20.60 -17.08
CA GLY A 360 7.03 20.69 -15.81
C GLY A 360 8.55 20.44 -15.94
N GLY A 361 9.02 19.95 -17.09
CA GLY A 361 10.44 19.75 -17.38
C GLY A 361 11.22 21.05 -17.56
N LYS A 362 12.55 20.95 -17.57
CA LYS A 362 13.47 22.09 -17.75
C LYS A 362 14.13 22.08 -19.12
N VAL A 363 14.31 23.26 -19.69
CA VAL A 363 15.05 23.44 -20.95
C VAL A 363 16.54 23.16 -20.71
N THR A 364 17.17 22.35 -21.56
CA THR A 364 18.64 22.22 -21.52
C THR A 364 19.26 23.44 -22.19
N LYS A 365 20.15 24.16 -21.49
CA LYS A 365 20.79 25.34 -22.09
C LYS A 365 21.53 24.96 -23.39
N PRO A 366 21.18 25.54 -24.57
CA PRO A 366 21.90 25.27 -25.81
C PRO A 366 23.30 25.90 -25.76
N ALA A 367 24.16 25.51 -26.71
CA ALA A 367 25.38 26.26 -26.96
C ALA A 367 25.05 27.72 -27.32
N ASP A 368 25.84 28.66 -26.81
CA ASP A 368 25.62 30.08 -27.06
C ASP A 368 25.72 30.35 -28.58
N PRO A 369 24.70 30.96 -29.21
CA PRO A 369 24.75 31.27 -30.63
C PRO A 369 25.81 32.35 -30.92
N THR A 370 26.19 32.49 -32.18
CA THR A 370 27.16 33.51 -32.62
C THR A 370 26.52 34.50 -33.59
N LYS A 371 26.85 35.79 -33.44
CA LYS A 371 26.42 36.88 -34.32
C LYS A 371 27.60 37.83 -34.54
N GLU A 372 27.95 38.08 -35.80
CA GLU A 372 29.12 38.90 -36.16
C GLU A 372 28.97 40.33 -35.63
N GLY A 373 30.00 40.85 -34.94
CA GLY A 373 29.97 42.18 -34.33
C GLY A 373 29.26 42.26 -32.97
N PHE A 374 28.75 41.15 -32.43
CA PHE A 374 28.03 41.12 -31.14
C PHE A 374 28.57 40.04 -30.18
N ASP A 375 28.39 40.27 -28.89
CA ASP A 375 28.52 39.29 -27.80
C ASP A 375 27.12 38.81 -27.37
N PHE A 376 26.97 37.50 -27.17
CA PHE A 376 25.73 36.90 -26.66
C PHE A 376 25.57 37.18 -25.17
N ILE A 377 24.41 37.69 -24.77
CA ILE A 377 24.12 38.05 -23.38
C ILE A 377 23.27 36.99 -22.69
N GLY A 378 22.29 36.42 -23.39
CA GLY A 378 21.38 35.43 -22.82
C GLY A 378 20.12 35.24 -23.64
N TRP A 379 19.21 34.44 -23.11
CA TRP A 379 17.90 34.17 -23.69
C TRP A 379 16.83 34.91 -22.91
N THR A 380 15.81 35.41 -23.61
CA THR A 380 14.65 36.06 -22.99
C THR A 380 13.34 35.44 -23.44
N ILE A 381 12.32 35.50 -22.59
CA ILE A 381 10.93 35.23 -22.94
C ILE A 381 10.13 36.48 -22.60
N GLN A 382 9.36 37.00 -23.55
CA GLN A 382 8.56 38.22 -23.36
C GLN A 382 9.35 39.36 -22.69
N ASP A 383 10.55 39.65 -23.22
CA ASP A 383 11.48 40.69 -22.75
C ASP A 383 12.05 40.51 -21.33
N LYS A 384 11.87 39.34 -20.71
CA LYS A 384 12.48 38.97 -19.41
C LYS A 384 13.54 37.89 -19.60
N GLU A 385 14.65 38.00 -18.89
CA GLU A 385 15.71 36.98 -18.89
C GLU A 385 15.14 35.61 -18.49
N TRP A 386 15.47 34.59 -19.28
CA TRP A 386 15.06 33.22 -19.03
C TRP A 386 16.04 32.52 -18.10
N ASN A 387 15.52 31.99 -16.99
CA ASN A 387 16.25 31.10 -16.11
C ASN A 387 15.99 29.64 -16.54
N PHE A 388 17.04 28.90 -16.88
CA PHE A 388 16.96 27.49 -17.30
C PHE A 388 16.56 26.53 -16.16
N ASP A 389 16.50 27.02 -14.92
CA ASP A 389 15.88 26.30 -13.81
C ASP A 389 14.36 26.41 -13.74
N ASN A 390 13.74 27.24 -14.59
CA ASN A 390 12.29 27.34 -14.67
C ASN A 390 11.70 26.17 -15.45
N GLU A 391 10.50 25.76 -15.04
CA GLU A 391 9.72 24.70 -15.68
C GLU A 391 9.02 25.20 -16.96
N VAL A 392 8.86 24.30 -17.92
CA VAL A 392 8.13 24.52 -19.17
C VAL A 392 6.67 24.09 -18.99
N THR A 393 5.74 25.03 -19.11
CA THR A 393 4.30 24.79 -18.95
C THR A 393 3.51 25.07 -20.23
N GLY A 394 4.19 25.17 -21.38
CA GLY A 394 3.60 25.52 -22.66
C GLY A 394 4.63 25.72 -23.76
N ASP A 395 4.18 25.70 -25.01
CA ASP A 395 5.01 26.08 -26.16
C ASP A 395 5.54 27.51 -25.96
N MET A 396 6.83 27.70 -26.17
CA MET A 396 7.48 28.99 -25.95
C MET A 396 8.60 29.26 -26.95
N THR A 397 8.90 30.55 -27.13
CA THR A 397 10.03 31.00 -27.94
C THR A 397 10.97 31.82 -27.08
N LEU A 398 12.21 31.35 -26.96
CA LEU A 398 13.30 32.08 -26.32
C LEU A 398 14.01 32.91 -27.38
N VAL A 399 14.19 34.20 -27.13
CA VAL A 399 14.83 35.15 -28.04
C VAL A 399 16.21 35.55 -27.51
N ALA A 400 17.22 35.45 -28.36
CA ALA A 400 18.60 35.81 -28.01
C ALA A 400 18.76 37.32 -27.82
N VAL A 401 19.50 37.71 -26.78
CA VAL A 401 19.89 39.10 -26.51
C VAL A 401 21.37 39.29 -26.80
N TRP A 402 21.68 40.40 -27.45
CA TRP A 402 23.01 40.71 -27.98
C TRP A 402 23.51 42.07 -27.49
N LYS A 403 24.82 42.19 -27.33
CA LYS A 403 25.51 43.48 -27.09
C LYS A 403 26.55 43.70 -28.19
N GLU A 404 26.59 44.89 -28.77
CA GLU A 404 27.63 45.22 -29.76
C GLU A 404 29.03 45.12 -29.14
N LYS A 405 29.95 44.51 -29.88
CA LYS A 405 31.37 44.49 -29.54
C LYS A 405 31.95 45.88 -29.75
N GLU A 406 32.63 46.42 -28.74
CA GLU A 406 33.30 47.70 -28.92
C GLU A 406 34.52 47.55 -29.84
N VAL A 407 34.41 48.14 -31.03
CA VAL A 407 35.55 48.36 -31.92
C VAL A 407 36.45 49.41 -31.30
N THR A 408 37.59 49.01 -30.73
CA THR A 408 38.65 49.96 -30.43
C THR A 408 39.28 50.41 -31.76
N PRO A 409 39.28 51.72 -32.10
CA PRO A 409 39.96 52.18 -33.29
C PRO A 409 41.47 51.96 -33.13
N PRO A 410 42.20 51.51 -34.15
CA PRO A 410 43.66 51.52 -34.09
C PRO A 410 44.11 52.97 -33.97
N GLY A 411 44.84 53.28 -32.88
CA GLY A 411 45.36 54.61 -32.62
C GLY A 411 46.18 55.12 -33.80
N GLY A 412 45.79 56.28 -34.32
CA GLY A 412 46.64 57.07 -35.22
C GLY A 412 47.51 57.99 -34.40
N ASP A 413 48.82 58.00 -34.68
CA ASP A 413 49.57 59.25 -34.66
C ASP A 413 50.74 59.26 -35.66
N ASP A 414 50.79 60.41 -36.30
CA ASP A 414 51.79 61.16 -37.04
C ASP A 414 52.76 60.59 -38.09
N THR A 415 52.63 61.23 -39.25
CA THR A 415 53.62 61.37 -40.32
C THR A 415 54.46 62.64 -40.09
N THR A 416 55.79 62.58 -40.16
CA THR A 416 56.63 63.58 -40.86
C THR A 416 58.11 63.16 -40.95
N ASP A 417 58.55 62.86 -42.18
CA ASP A 417 59.78 63.27 -42.93
C ASP A 417 61.22 63.22 -42.33
N PRO A 418 62.31 63.19 -43.14
CA PRO A 418 63.40 62.22 -42.97
C PRO A 418 64.79 62.88 -42.74
N GLU A 419 65.76 62.12 -42.24
CA GLU A 419 67.16 62.20 -42.69
C GLU A 419 68.00 61.04 -42.10
N ASP A 420 68.57 60.26 -43.01
CA ASP A 420 69.74 59.35 -42.90
C ASP A 420 71.02 60.18 -42.61
N PRO A 421 72.22 59.68 -42.22
CA PRO A 421 72.67 58.31 -41.91
C PRO A 421 73.49 58.18 -40.59
N THR A 422 73.62 56.96 -40.05
CA THR A 422 74.90 56.28 -39.66
C THR A 422 74.70 55.10 -38.70
N LYS A 423 75.10 53.93 -39.21
CA LYS A 423 75.43 52.61 -38.60
C LYS A 423 76.53 52.70 -37.49
N PRO A 424 76.85 51.69 -36.64
CA PRO A 424 76.13 50.55 -35.97
C PRO A 424 76.45 50.42 -34.44
N GLU A 425 76.08 49.25 -33.87
CA GLU A 425 76.59 48.54 -32.66
C GLU A 425 75.74 48.64 -31.37
N GLY A 426 75.30 47.54 -30.75
CA GLY A 426 75.57 46.13 -31.00
C GLY A 426 74.72 45.16 -30.16
N THR A 427 74.71 43.90 -30.63
CA THR A 427 74.76 42.62 -29.86
C THR A 427 73.77 42.43 -28.69
N THR A 428 72.90 41.41 -28.62
CA THR A 428 73.02 39.99 -29.01
C THR A 428 71.64 39.29 -29.19
N LYS A 429 71.53 38.48 -30.25
CA LYS A 429 70.60 37.33 -30.50
C LYS A 429 71.30 36.05 -29.90
N PRO A 430 70.67 34.92 -29.47
CA PRO A 430 69.76 34.11 -30.32
C PRO A 430 68.61 33.33 -29.64
N GLU A 431 67.43 33.25 -30.28
CA GLU A 431 66.91 32.09 -31.06
C GLU A 431 66.05 31.12 -30.23
N ASN A 432 64.95 30.51 -30.68
CA ASN A 432 64.44 30.22 -32.03
C ASN A 432 62.90 30.10 -32.02
N ASN A 433 62.27 30.59 -33.08
CA ASN A 433 60.97 30.14 -33.59
C ASN A 433 61.22 28.85 -34.44
N PRO A 434 60.24 27.97 -34.79
CA PRO A 434 59.18 28.38 -35.69
C PRO A 434 57.81 27.64 -35.59
N SER A 435 56.77 28.41 -35.94
CA SER A 435 55.67 28.06 -36.87
C SER A 435 54.43 27.29 -36.39
N ASP A 436 53.31 27.98 -36.61
CA ASP A 436 51.94 27.52 -36.76
C ASP A 436 51.75 26.36 -37.76
N VAL A 437 50.87 25.43 -37.41
CA VAL A 437 49.98 24.67 -38.31
C VAL A 437 48.65 24.43 -37.55
N PRO A 438 47.46 24.59 -38.16
CA PRO A 438 46.20 24.24 -37.51
C PRO A 438 46.05 22.71 -37.44
N GLN A 439 45.77 22.20 -36.24
CA GLN A 439 45.49 20.78 -36.03
C GLN A 439 43.99 20.51 -36.23
N THR A 440 43.63 19.84 -37.33
CA THR A 440 42.31 19.23 -37.51
C THR A 440 42.22 17.93 -36.71
N GLY A 441 41.18 17.76 -35.90
CA GLY A 441 40.84 16.47 -35.27
C GLY A 441 40.43 16.60 -33.81
N ASP A 442 39.14 16.81 -33.59
CA ASP A 442 38.50 16.79 -32.29
C ASP A 442 38.23 15.32 -31.86
N ASN A 443 38.61 14.96 -30.63
CA ASN A 443 38.46 13.60 -30.07
C ASN A 443 37.30 13.48 -29.07
N SER A 444 36.35 14.42 -29.10
CA SER A 444 35.32 14.51 -28.05
C SER A 444 34.08 13.64 -28.29
N MET A 445 34.11 12.70 -29.26
CA MET A 445 32.91 11.92 -29.65
C MET A 445 33.12 10.41 -29.83
N ILE A 446 34.16 9.83 -29.24
CA ILE A 446 34.43 8.39 -29.34
C ILE A 446 33.40 7.52 -28.60
N TRP A 447 32.73 8.06 -27.58
CA TRP A 447 31.69 7.37 -26.81
C TRP A 447 30.39 7.16 -27.61
N LEU A 448 30.07 8.06 -28.54
CA LEU A 448 28.88 7.95 -29.40
C LEU A 448 29.00 6.84 -30.45
N TRP A 449 30.22 6.44 -30.84
CA TRP A 449 30.45 5.31 -31.74
C TRP A 449 30.44 3.93 -31.04
N ILE A 450 30.72 3.86 -29.73
CA ILE A 450 30.64 2.62 -28.95
C ILE A 450 29.18 2.26 -28.63
N ALA A 451 28.32 3.25 -28.38
CA ALA A 451 26.89 3.02 -28.14
C ALA A 451 26.16 2.48 -29.40
N LEU A 452 26.57 2.89 -30.60
CA LEU A 452 26.01 2.41 -31.87
C LEU A 452 26.41 0.96 -32.22
N LEU A 453 27.45 0.39 -31.59
CA LEU A 453 27.88 -0.99 -31.82
C LEU A 453 27.10 -2.06 -31.01
N PHE A 454 26.28 -1.66 -30.04
CA PHE A 454 25.43 -2.60 -29.27
C PHE A 454 24.01 -2.79 -29.84
N VAL A 455 23.60 -1.99 -30.82
CA VAL A 455 22.24 -2.06 -31.42
C VAL A 455 22.16 -3.02 -32.63
N SER A 456 23.27 -3.61 -33.11
CA SER A 456 23.27 -4.53 -34.27
C SER A 456 23.72 -5.98 -33.98
N GLY A 457 23.78 -6.38 -32.70
CA GLY A 457 24.25 -7.71 -32.28
C GLY A 457 23.20 -8.69 -31.76
N ALA A 458 21.90 -8.44 -31.94
CA ALA A 458 20.84 -9.37 -31.56
C ALA A 458 20.34 -10.17 -32.78
N GLY A 459 21.16 -11.11 -33.24
CA GLY A 459 20.78 -12.04 -34.30
C GLY A 459 21.87 -13.05 -34.55
N VAL A 460 21.61 -14.30 -34.12
CA VAL A 460 22.45 -15.52 -34.31
C VAL A 460 23.50 -15.74 -33.20
N VAL A 461 23.15 -16.51 -32.15
CA VAL A 461 23.73 -17.82 -31.79
C VAL A 461 22.85 -18.45 -30.69
N ALA A 462 21.79 -19.14 -31.10
CA ALA A 462 21.38 -20.36 -30.40
C ALA A 462 22.19 -21.51 -31.03
N THR A 463 22.61 -22.47 -30.19
CA THR A 463 23.50 -23.61 -30.48
C THR A 463 25.00 -23.25 -30.47
N THR A 464 25.71 -23.56 -29.38
CA THR A 464 26.61 -24.73 -29.23
C THR A 464 27.40 -24.62 -27.89
N VAL A 465 27.39 -25.67 -27.06
CA VAL A 465 28.33 -25.96 -25.94
C VAL A 465 28.28 -25.00 -24.72
N TYR A 466 27.96 -25.39 -23.49
CA TYR A 466 28.68 -26.40 -22.70
C TYR A 466 27.82 -26.92 -21.54
N GLY A 467 27.48 -28.20 -21.60
CA GLY A 467 27.14 -28.97 -20.40
C GLY A 467 28.40 -29.34 -19.62
N LYS A 468 28.32 -29.32 -18.29
CA LYS A 468 28.87 -30.32 -17.35
C LYS A 468 28.89 -29.74 -15.94
N LYS A 469 28.04 -30.27 -15.05
CA LYS A 469 28.48 -30.96 -13.83
C LYS A 469 27.28 -31.63 -13.14
N ARG A 470 27.23 -32.96 -13.28
CA ARG A 470 26.57 -33.89 -12.36
C ARG A 470 27.65 -34.56 -11.50
N PHE A 471 27.40 -34.64 -10.19
CA PHE A 471 27.85 -35.62 -9.19
C PHE A 471 26.86 -35.40 -8.02
N SER A 472 25.81 -36.17 -7.75
CA SER A 472 25.55 -37.61 -7.50
C SER A 472 25.92 -38.11 -6.09
N VAL A 473 24.89 -38.65 -5.43
CA VAL A 473 24.81 -39.56 -4.26
C VAL A 473 25.00 -38.87 -2.89
N LYS A 474 24.04 -38.93 -1.95
CA LYS A 474 23.22 -40.05 -1.48
C LYS A 474 21.90 -39.58 -0.88
#